data_AF-A0A6J2UYJ0-F1
#
_entry.id   AF-A0A6J2UYJ0-F1
#
_cell.length_a   1.000
_cell.length_b   1.000
_cell.length_c   1.000
_cell.angle_alpha   90.00
_cell.angle_beta   90.00
_cell.angle_gamma   90.00
#
_symmetry.space_group_name_H-M   'P 1'
#
loop_
_entity.id
_entity.type
_entity.pdbx_description
1 polymer ?
#
loop_
_entity_poly.entity_id
_entity_poly.type
_entity_poly.pdbx_seq_one_letter_code
_entity_poly.pdbx_strand_id
1 'polypeptide(L)'
;MSAQVQGISTVRAAFTQPQRTGVRQKGLRSELLEKYLLQKISEQVTAEFNPEPPTTEFCSTMKADYTVEGFQSVTPPSSTERTYATEQAITFWSDNWQRVQGVTAVQTLDSPFKRNATFSTPIGLQMGEDTPYVPDHDDHL
;
A
#
# COMPACT_ATOMS: atom_id res chain seq x y z
N MET A 1 -19.01 -67.88 -20.73
CA MET A 1 -18.23 -66.99 -21.60
C MET A 1 -19.22 -66.03 -22.26
N SER A 2 -19.28 -64.78 -21.82
CA SER A 2 -20.19 -63.76 -22.39
C SER A 2 -19.46 -62.96 -23.47
N ALA A 3 -20.00 -62.97 -24.69
CA ALA A 3 -19.49 -62.19 -25.80
C ALA A 3 -20.12 -60.79 -25.79
N GLN A 4 -19.29 -59.74 -25.80
CA GLN A 4 -19.72 -58.35 -25.76
C GLN A 4 -19.77 -57.81 -27.20
N VAL A 5 -20.94 -57.37 -27.67
CA VAL A 5 -21.13 -56.84 -29.03
C VAL A 5 -20.63 -55.39 -29.07
N GLN A 6 -19.69 -55.09 -29.97
CA GLN A 6 -19.18 -53.73 -30.15
C GLN A 6 -20.26 -52.83 -30.79
N GLY A 7 -20.74 -51.84 -30.04
CA GLY A 7 -21.78 -50.89 -30.46
C GLY A 7 -21.29 -49.82 -31.45
N ILE A 8 -20.69 -50.24 -32.57
CA ILE A 8 -20.24 -49.33 -33.62
C ILE A 8 -21.40 -49.12 -34.60
N SER A 9 -21.82 -47.86 -34.80
CA SER A 9 -22.88 -47.53 -35.76
C SER A 9 -22.38 -47.71 -37.19
N THR A 10 -23.30 -48.04 -38.10
CA THR A 10 -23.02 -48.19 -39.54
C THR A 10 -22.34 -46.96 -40.15
N VAL A 11 -22.68 -45.76 -39.67
CA VAL A 11 -22.02 -44.50 -40.06
C VAL A 11 -20.57 -44.45 -39.62
N ARG A 12 -20.26 -44.82 -38.37
CA ARG A 12 -18.87 -44.85 -37.87
C ARG A 12 -18.02 -45.93 -38.55
N ALA A 13 -18.65 -47.03 -38.97
CA ALA A 13 -17.97 -48.09 -39.70
C ALA A 13 -17.67 -47.68 -41.17
N ALA A 14 -18.55 -46.92 -41.82
CA ALA A 14 -18.41 -46.53 -43.22
C ALA A 14 -17.57 -45.26 -43.43
N PHE A 15 -17.59 -44.31 -42.48
CA PHE A 15 -16.91 -43.03 -42.61
C PHE A 15 -15.72 -42.93 -41.65
N THR A 16 -14.56 -43.40 -42.11
CA THR A 16 -13.29 -43.25 -41.41
C THR A 16 -12.53 -42.01 -41.89
N GLN A 17 -11.67 -41.45 -41.03
CA GLN A 17 -10.84 -40.31 -41.43
C GLN A 17 -9.94 -40.72 -42.60
N PRO A 18 -9.90 -39.94 -43.69
CA PRO A 18 -9.06 -40.26 -44.83
C PRO A 18 -7.60 -40.29 -44.40
N GLN A 19 -6.94 -41.42 -44.67
CA GLN A 19 -5.51 -41.59 -44.44
C GLN A 19 -4.75 -40.69 -45.42
N ARG A 20 -3.75 -39.96 -44.94
CA ARG A 20 -2.83 -39.25 -45.84
C ARG A 20 -2.06 -40.29 -46.64
N THR A 21 -1.91 -40.06 -47.94
CA THR A 21 -1.05 -40.87 -48.80
C THR A 21 0.37 -40.88 -48.20
N GLY A 22 0.88 -42.05 -47.82
CA GLY A 22 2.21 -42.22 -47.21
C GLY A 22 3.39 -41.97 -48.15
N VAL A 23 3.13 -41.41 -49.33
CA VAL A 23 4.11 -41.11 -50.36
C VAL A 23 4.30 -39.60 -50.43
N ARG A 24 5.56 -39.17 -50.54
CA ARG A 24 5.93 -37.77 -50.65
C ARG A 24 5.36 -37.15 -51.92
N GLN A 25 4.70 -36.00 -51.78
CA GLN A 25 4.03 -35.30 -52.89
C GLN A 25 4.89 -34.19 -53.53
N LYS A 26 5.92 -33.70 -52.82
CA LYS A 26 6.82 -32.63 -53.27
C LYS A 26 8.27 -33.11 -53.26
N GLY A 27 9.13 -32.51 -54.07
CA GLY A 27 10.57 -32.80 -54.05
C GLY A 27 11.27 -32.22 -52.82
N LEU A 28 12.42 -32.79 -52.44
CA LEU A 28 13.22 -32.30 -51.29
C LEU A 28 13.59 -30.83 -51.42
N ARG A 29 14.07 -30.44 -52.60
CA ARG A 29 14.49 -29.07 -52.87
C ARG A 29 13.34 -28.08 -52.73
N SER A 30 12.17 -28.40 -53.29
CA SER A 30 11.01 -27.50 -53.25
C SER A 30 10.47 -27.33 -51.83
N GLU A 31 10.40 -28.41 -51.05
CA GLU A 31 9.96 -28.32 -49.66
C GLU A 31 10.92 -27.50 -48.78
N LEU A 32 12.23 -27.67 -48.95
CA LEU A 32 13.22 -26.88 -48.19
C LEU A 32 13.15 -25.40 -48.57
N LEU A 33 13.02 -25.10 -49.87
CA LEU A 33 12.89 -23.73 -50.36
C LEU A 33 11.61 -23.08 -49.84
N GLU A 34 10.48 -23.78 -49.88
CA GLU A 34 9.19 -23.30 -49.36
C GLU A 34 9.27 -22.97 -47.87
N LYS A 35 9.86 -23.86 -47.06
CA LYS A 35 10.08 -23.62 -45.63
C LYS A 35 10.96 -22.39 -45.38
N TYR A 36 12.06 -22.28 -46.12
CA TYR A 36 12.97 -21.13 -46.01
C TYR A 36 12.28 -19.81 -46.34
N LEU A 37 11.51 -19.78 -47.44
CA LEU A 37 10.76 -18.59 -47.84
C LEU A 37 9.69 -18.21 -46.82
N LEU A 38 8.92 -19.19 -46.33
CA LEU A 38 7.90 -18.97 -45.30
C LEU A 38 8.52 -18.39 -44.02
N GLN A 39 9.63 -18.97 -43.56
CA GLN A 39 10.35 -18.46 -42.40
C GLN A 39 10.80 -17.01 -42.63
N LYS A 40 11.48 -16.74 -43.75
CA LYS A 40 11.98 -15.40 -44.07
C LYS A 40 10.87 -14.36 -44.14
N ILE A 41 9.76 -14.69 -44.81
CA ILE A 41 8.59 -13.79 -44.90
C ILE A 41 7.99 -13.58 -43.51
N SER A 42 7.87 -14.63 -42.69
CA SER A 42 7.34 -14.51 -41.34
C SER A 42 8.20 -13.61 -40.45
N GLU A 43 9.53 -13.72 -40.54
CA GLU A 43 10.47 -12.88 -39.79
C GLU A 43 10.36 -11.42 -40.24
N GLN A 44 10.29 -11.16 -41.55
CA GLN A 44 10.13 -9.81 -42.10
C GLN A 44 8.81 -9.17 -41.67
N VAL A 45 7.69 -9.89 -41.80
CA VAL A 45 6.37 -9.42 -41.37
C VAL A 45 6.38 -9.15 -39.86
N THR A 46 6.98 -10.03 -39.06
CA THR A 46 7.06 -9.84 -37.61
C THR A 46 7.85 -8.58 -37.25
N ALA A 47 8.98 -8.33 -37.92
CA ALA A 47 9.80 -7.14 -37.70
C ALA A 47 9.10 -5.84 -38.13
N GLU A 48 8.31 -5.88 -39.21
CA GLU A 48 7.55 -4.73 -39.71
C GLU A 48 6.38 -4.38 -38.78
N PHE A 49 5.63 -5.39 -38.31
CA PHE A 49 4.46 -5.17 -37.44
C PHE A 49 4.80 -5.03 -35.96
N ASN A 50 5.98 -5.47 -35.52
CA ASN A 50 6.45 -5.34 -34.14
C ASN A 50 7.77 -4.55 -34.11
N PRO A 51 7.75 -3.25 -34.45
CA PRO A 51 8.93 -2.41 -34.25
C PRO A 51 9.30 -2.40 -32.77
N GLU A 52 10.60 -2.26 -32.47
CA GLU A 52 11.04 -2.07 -31.10
C GLU A 52 10.33 -0.87 -30.47
N PRO A 53 9.73 -1.02 -29.28
CA PRO A 53 9.06 0.09 -28.64
C PRO A 53 10.08 1.21 -28.39
N PRO A 54 9.71 2.49 -28.59
CA PRO A 54 10.59 3.59 -28.28
C PRO A 54 11.03 3.53 -26.82
N THR A 55 12.28 3.93 -26.56
CA THR A 55 12.80 4.05 -25.19
C THR A 55 11.89 4.99 -24.40
N THR A 56 11.12 4.44 -23.48
CA THR A 56 10.16 5.22 -22.70
C THR A 56 10.90 5.88 -21.54
N GLU A 57 10.82 7.21 -21.47
CA GLU A 57 11.31 7.95 -20.31
C GLU A 57 10.35 7.77 -19.14
N PHE A 58 10.74 6.97 -18.15
CA PHE A 58 9.96 6.77 -16.92
C PHE A 58 10.18 7.89 -15.88
N CYS A 59 10.88 8.95 -16.25
CA CYS A 59 11.16 10.08 -15.37
C CYS A 59 10.08 11.15 -15.54
N SER A 60 9.51 11.61 -14.42
CA SER A 60 8.68 12.81 -14.46
C SER A 60 9.53 14.03 -14.80
N THR A 61 8.96 14.98 -15.54
CA THR A 61 9.52 16.31 -15.79
C THR A 61 10.04 16.97 -14.50
N MET A 62 9.32 16.78 -13.38
CA MET A 62 9.74 17.31 -12.08
C MET A 62 11.09 16.72 -11.63
N LYS A 63 11.27 15.41 -11.78
CA LYS A 63 12.48 14.71 -11.35
C LYS A 63 13.64 14.96 -12.33
N ALA A 64 13.37 15.12 -13.62
CA ALA A 64 14.40 15.46 -14.59
C ALA A 64 14.90 16.91 -14.40
N ASP A 65 14.00 17.87 -14.27
CA ASP A 65 14.34 19.30 -14.33
C ASP A 65 14.61 19.93 -12.96
N TYR A 66 14.02 19.39 -11.89
CA TYR A 66 14.06 19.98 -10.54
C TYR A 66 14.83 19.13 -9.54
N THR A 67 15.81 18.35 -10.00
CA THR A 67 16.77 17.70 -9.10
C THR A 67 17.99 18.59 -8.94
N VAL A 68 18.30 18.99 -7.71
CA VAL A 68 19.55 19.68 -7.39
C VAL A 68 20.64 18.63 -7.19
N GLU A 69 21.55 18.54 -8.15
CA GLU A 69 22.72 17.65 -8.04
C GLU A 69 23.54 17.98 -6.79
N GLY A 70 23.87 16.96 -6.00
CA GLY A 70 24.69 17.10 -4.79
C GLY A 70 23.95 17.52 -3.52
N PHE A 71 22.62 17.67 -3.53
CA PHE A 71 21.86 17.84 -2.29
C PHE A 71 21.91 16.55 -1.45
N GLN A 72 22.60 16.62 -0.31
CA GLN A 72 22.61 15.57 0.69
C GLN A 72 21.79 16.03 1.89
N SER A 73 20.63 15.41 2.13
CA SER A 73 19.84 15.65 3.33
C SER A 73 20.54 15.00 4.53
N VAL A 74 21.53 15.68 5.08
CA VAL A 74 22.19 15.26 6.33
C VAL A 74 21.46 15.94 7.48
N THR A 75 20.87 15.12 8.36
CA THR A 75 20.31 15.63 9.61
C THR A 75 21.46 16.21 10.44
N PRO A 76 21.42 17.50 10.83
CA PRO A 76 22.47 18.07 11.64
C PRO A 76 22.52 17.34 13.00
N PRO A 77 23.71 17.14 13.58
CA PRO A 77 23.83 16.57 14.91
C PRO A 77 23.11 17.47 15.92
N SER A 78 22.25 16.88 16.76
CA SER A 78 21.57 17.61 17.80
C SER A 78 22.59 18.12 18.83
N SER A 79 22.63 19.44 19.05
CA SER A 79 23.52 20.06 20.03
C SER A 79 23.13 19.75 21.49
N THR A 80 22.02 19.07 21.72
CA THR A 80 21.43 18.87 23.04
C THR A 80 20.63 17.57 23.05
N GLU A 81 20.65 16.82 24.15
CA GLU A 81 19.88 15.57 24.35
C GLU A 81 18.39 15.84 24.58
N ARG A 82 17.79 16.73 23.79
CA ARG A 82 16.39 17.10 23.96
C ARG A 82 15.49 16.00 23.44
N THR A 83 14.70 15.42 24.33
CA THR A 83 13.78 14.33 23.99
C THR A 83 12.35 14.85 23.99
N TYR A 84 11.68 14.78 22.83
CA TYR A 84 10.30 15.28 22.65
C TYR A 84 9.29 14.63 23.59
N ALA A 85 9.57 13.42 24.07
CA ALA A 85 8.68 12.66 24.95
C ALA A 85 8.72 13.14 26.41
N THR A 86 9.82 13.76 26.84
CA THR A 86 10.03 14.17 28.23
C THR A 86 10.01 15.68 28.41
N GLU A 87 10.32 16.45 27.37
CA GLU A 87 10.40 17.90 27.46
C GLU A 87 9.08 18.58 27.09
N GLN A 88 8.68 19.57 27.88
CA GLN A 88 7.56 20.43 27.55
C GLN A 88 7.90 21.32 26.35
N ALA A 89 6.94 21.49 25.43
CA ALA A 89 7.10 22.42 24.32
C ALA A 89 7.33 23.86 24.82
N ILE A 90 8.34 24.52 24.27
CA ILE A 90 8.55 25.95 24.48
C ILE A 90 7.46 26.68 23.69
N THR A 91 6.57 27.35 24.42
CA THR A 91 5.46 28.13 23.89
C THR A 91 5.51 29.53 24.44
N PHE A 92 4.78 30.46 23.80
CA PHE A 92 4.60 31.81 24.32
C PHE A 92 4.21 31.82 25.81
N TRP A 93 3.34 30.90 26.23
CA TRP A 93 2.86 30.78 27.61
C TRP A 93 3.95 30.31 28.57
N SER A 94 4.75 29.31 28.19
CA SER A 94 5.85 28.82 29.04
C SER A 94 6.95 29.85 29.22
N ASP A 95 7.18 30.73 28.24
CA ASP A 95 8.19 31.79 28.34
C ASP A 95 7.70 32.99 29.18
N ASN A 96 6.39 33.25 29.18
CA ASN A 96 5.81 34.46 29.77
C ASN A 96 5.01 34.20 31.06
N TRP A 97 5.12 33.00 31.67
CA TRP A 97 4.31 32.61 32.82
C TRP A 97 4.32 33.59 34.00
N GLN A 98 5.41 34.35 34.20
CA GLN A 98 5.52 35.36 35.26
C GLN A 98 4.76 36.67 34.94
N ARG A 99 4.53 36.97 33.66
CA ARG A 99 3.93 38.22 33.19
C ARG A 99 2.46 38.08 32.83
N VAL A 100 1.98 36.85 32.69
CA VAL A 100 0.58 36.54 32.33
C VAL A 100 -0.33 36.77 33.53
N GLN A 101 -1.44 37.49 33.30
CA GLN A 101 -2.47 37.79 34.29
C GLN A 101 -3.76 37.00 33.98
N GLY A 102 -4.67 36.87 34.96
CA GLY A 102 -5.96 36.20 34.78
C GLY A 102 -5.89 34.66 34.82
N VAL A 103 -4.74 34.10 35.23
CA VAL A 103 -4.53 32.66 35.42
C VAL A 103 -4.41 32.33 36.90
N THR A 104 -4.60 31.05 37.25
CA THR A 104 -4.31 30.55 38.59
C THR A 104 -2.82 30.68 38.89
N ALA A 105 -2.48 31.03 40.13
CA ALA A 105 -1.09 31.26 40.54
C ALA A 105 -0.22 30.03 40.28
N VAL A 106 0.95 30.25 39.67
CA VAL A 106 1.93 29.21 39.38
C VAL A 106 2.57 28.72 40.70
N GLN A 107 2.41 27.42 40.98
CA GLN A 107 3.01 26.80 42.18
C GLN A 107 4.30 26.03 41.86
N THR A 108 4.42 25.47 40.66
CA THR A 108 5.55 24.65 40.23
C THR A 108 6.07 25.12 38.87
N LEU A 109 7.39 25.21 38.72
CA LEU A 109 8.03 25.66 37.49
C LEU A 109 7.83 24.67 36.33
N ASP A 110 7.72 23.38 36.65
CA ASP A 110 7.53 22.28 35.70
C ASP A 110 6.11 22.24 35.09
N SER A 111 5.13 22.89 35.74
CA SER A 111 3.75 22.92 35.25
C SER A 111 3.06 24.24 35.60
N PRO A 112 3.43 25.36 34.94
CA PRO A 112 2.99 26.68 35.38
C PRO A 112 1.47 26.87 35.33
N PHE A 113 0.79 26.28 34.34
CA PHE A 113 -0.67 26.43 34.14
C PHE A 113 -1.47 25.21 34.58
N LYS A 114 -1.05 24.55 35.66
CA LYS A 114 -1.81 23.43 36.23
C LYS A 114 -3.17 23.91 36.73
N ARG A 115 -4.24 23.20 36.36
CA ARG A 115 -5.61 23.52 36.80
C ARG A 115 -5.68 23.53 38.32
N ASN A 116 -6.16 24.62 38.90
CA ASN A 116 -6.51 24.73 40.30
C ASN A 116 -8.00 25.05 40.42
N ALA A 117 -8.72 24.25 41.20
CA ALA A 117 -10.15 24.42 41.46
C ALA A 117 -10.45 24.60 42.95
N THR A 118 -9.45 24.78 43.81
CA THR A 118 -9.60 24.82 45.28
C THR A 118 -10.66 25.84 45.73
N PHE A 119 -10.74 26.99 45.06
CA PHE A 119 -11.75 28.00 45.36
C PHE A 119 -13.17 27.60 44.91
N SER A 120 -13.29 26.94 43.75
CA SER A 120 -14.58 26.58 43.14
C SER A 120 -15.11 25.22 43.59
N THR A 121 -14.31 24.40 44.27
CA THR A 121 -14.75 23.11 44.81
C THR A 121 -15.85 23.33 45.85
N PRO A 122 -17.04 22.71 45.73
CA PRO A 122 -18.09 22.79 46.73
C PRO A 122 -17.64 22.39 48.14
N ILE A 123 -18.16 23.07 49.17
CA ILE A 123 -17.71 22.91 50.57
C ILE A 123 -17.83 21.45 51.08
N GLY A 124 -18.92 20.75 50.76
CA GLY A 124 -19.10 19.35 51.17
C GLY A 124 -17.99 18.41 50.67
N LEU A 125 -17.48 18.66 49.45
CA LEU A 125 -16.35 17.92 48.89
C LEU A 125 -15.01 18.30 49.51
N GLN A 126 -14.86 19.52 50.05
CA GLN A 126 -13.64 19.94 50.74
C GLN A 126 -13.55 19.37 52.17
N MET A 127 -14.69 19.23 52.84
CA MET A 127 -14.78 18.77 54.23
C MET A 127 -14.80 17.23 54.38
N GLY A 128 -14.75 16.49 53.27
CA GLY A 128 -14.82 15.03 53.29
C GLY A 128 -16.18 14.51 53.73
N GLU A 129 -17.25 15.30 53.56
CA GLU A 129 -18.62 14.79 53.68
C GLU A 129 -18.87 13.91 52.46
N ASP A 130 -18.61 12.61 52.63
CA ASP A 130 -19.00 11.59 51.68
C ASP A 130 -20.49 11.76 51.35
N THR A 131 -20.79 11.74 50.06
CA THR A 131 -22.13 11.88 49.50
C THR A 131 -23.17 11.05 50.28
N PRO A 132 -24.42 11.54 50.47
CA PRO A 132 -25.44 10.76 51.13
C PRO A 132 -25.59 9.41 50.42
N TYR A 133 -25.44 8.32 51.18
CA TYR A 133 -25.71 6.96 50.72
C TYR A 133 -27.09 6.93 50.06
N VAL A 134 -27.13 6.69 48.75
CA VAL A 134 -28.37 6.38 48.04
C VAL A 134 -28.56 4.88 48.18
N PRO A 135 -29.55 4.39 48.94
CA PRO A 135 -29.86 2.96 48.94
C PRO A 135 -30.36 2.61 47.54
N ASP A 136 -29.73 1.62 46.91
CA ASP A 136 -30.28 0.98 45.72
C ASP A 136 -31.73 0.60 46.05
N HIS A 137 -32.68 1.23 45.34
CA HIS A 137 -34.05 0.74 45.38
C HIS A 137 -34.02 -0.59 44.64
N ASP A 138 -34.16 -1.67 45.41
CA ASP A 138 -34.40 -3.01 44.89
C ASP A 138 -35.71 -3.03 44.09
N ASP A 139 -35.61 -2.70 42.80
CA ASP A 139 -36.66 -3.01 41.83
C ASP A 139 -36.61 -4.51 41.52
N HIS A 140 -37.25 -5.30 42.37
CA HIS A 140 -37.59 -6.69 42.09
C HIS A 140 -39.09 -6.93 42.27
N LEU A 141 -39.77 -6.92 41.10
CA LEU A 141 -41.09 -7.47 40.74
C LEU A 141 -42.29 -7.28 41.71
#